data_AF-A0A6B3FVT7-F1
#
_entry.id   AF-A0A6B3FVT7-F1
#
_cell.length_a   1.000
_cell.length_b   1.000
_cell.length_c   1.000
_cell.angle_alpha   90.00
_cell.angle_beta   90.00
_cell.angle_gamma   90.00
#
_symmetry.space_group_name_H-M   'P 1'
#
loop_
_entity.id
_entity.type
_entity.pdbx_description
1 polymer ?
#
loop_
_entity_poly.entity_id
_entity_poly.type
_entity_poly.pdbx_seq_one_letter_code
_entity_poly.pdbx_strand_id
1 'polypeptide(L)'
;MTDELLDAVRQRLARSGAAPTPAGVAAALRAQGRLLGDAEVLGAAEELRGELVGTGVLEPLLADPEVTDVLVSAPDRVWVDRGGGLQLTGVTF
;
A
#
# COMPACT_ATOMS: atom_id res chain seq x y z
N MET A 1 -2.31 -17.70 -2.56
CA MET A 1 -2.73 -17.31 -1.20
C MET A 1 -4.19 -16.86 -1.29
N THR A 2 -5.04 -17.04 -0.28
CA THR A 2 -6.44 -16.57 -0.38
C THR A 2 -6.48 -15.04 -0.26
N ASP A 3 -7.25 -14.34 -1.10
CA ASP A 3 -7.39 -12.87 -1.09
C ASP A 3 -7.70 -12.32 0.32
N GLU A 4 -8.55 -13.02 1.08
CA GLU A 4 -8.89 -12.65 2.46
C GLU A 4 -7.67 -12.59 3.40
N LEU A 5 -6.65 -13.41 3.15
CA LEU A 5 -5.44 -13.44 3.98
C LEU A 5 -4.52 -12.27 3.65
N LEU A 6 -4.38 -11.94 2.36
CA LEU A 6 -3.61 -10.80 1.89
C LEU A 6 -4.21 -9.51 2.46
N ASP A 7 -5.54 -9.38 2.44
CA ASP A 7 -6.26 -8.22 2.96
C ASP A 7 -6.14 -8.09 4.49
N ALA A 8 -6.16 -9.21 5.22
CA ALA A 8 -5.94 -9.21 6.67
C ALA A 8 -4.52 -8.78 7.05
N VAL A 9 -3.49 -9.25 6.32
CA VAL A 9 -2.10 -8.81 6.51
C VAL A 9 -1.94 -7.34 6.17
N ARG A 10 -2.59 -6.89 5.09
CA ARG A 10 -2.62 -5.48 4.65
C ARG A 10 -3.21 -4.55 5.71
N GLN A 11 -4.41 -4.84 6.22
CA GLN A 11 -5.03 -4.05 7.28
C GLN A 11 -4.17 -3.97 8.55
N ARG A 12 -3.47 -5.06 8.88
CA ARG A 12 -2.57 -5.11 10.05
C ARG A 12 -1.39 -4.17 9.86
N LEU A 13 -0.69 -4.27 8.72
CA LEU A 13 0.48 -3.45 8.41
C LEU A 13 0.13 -1.96 8.37
N ALA A 14 -1.02 -1.62 7.78
CA ALA A 14 -1.54 -0.26 7.75
C ALA A 14 -1.81 0.29 9.17
N ARG A 15 -2.44 -0.50 10.05
CA ARG A 15 -2.71 -0.09 11.44
C ARG A 15 -1.44 0.04 12.29
N SER A 16 -0.39 -0.73 11.99
CA SER A 16 0.88 -0.66 12.73
C SER A 16 1.87 0.36 12.17
N GLY A 17 1.61 0.92 10.98
CA GLY A 17 2.58 1.77 10.26
C GLY A 17 3.85 1.03 9.84
N ALA A 18 3.79 -0.31 9.77
CA ALA A 18 4.96 -1.13 9.48
C ALA A 18 5.09 -1.32 7.97
N ALA A 19 6.32 -1.17 7.45
CA ALA A 19 6.60 -1.47 6.06
C ALA A 19 6.35 -2.96 5.75
N PRO A 20 5.91 -3.31 4.52
CA PRO A 20 5.60 -4.68 4.10
C PRO A 20 6.88 -5.47 3.82
N THR A 21 7.71 -5.61 4.85
CA THR A 21 8.92 -6.43 4.82
C THR A 21 8.57 -7.89 5.05
N PRO A 22 9.41 -8.85 4.61
CA PRO A 22 9.24 -10.27 4.95
C PRO A 22 9.06 -10.52 6.45
N ALA A 23 9.78 -9.78 7.30
CA ALA A 23 9.65 -9.85 8.75
C ALA A 23 8.27 -9.35 9.24
N GLY A 24 7.76 -8.25 8.67
CA GLY A 24 6.43 -7.70 9.00
C GLY A 24 5.29 -8.62 8.58
N VAL A 25 5.39 -9.19 7.37
CA VAL A 25 4.41 -10.16 6.86
C VAL A 25 4.42 -11.45 7.69
N ALA A 26 5.61 -11.97 8.03
CA ALA A 26 5.73 -13.12 8.91
C ALA A 26 5.09 -12.86 10.30
N ALA A 27 5.29 -11.66 10.87
CA ALA A 27 4.69 -11.28 12.14
C ALA A 27 3.16 -11.18 12.06
N ALA A 28 2.62 -10.62 10.97
CA ALA A 28 1.19 -10.54 10.73
C ALA A 28 0.54 -11.93 10.57
N LEU A 29 1.18 -12.82 9.81
CA LEU A 29 0.71 -14.19 9.58
C LEU A 29 0.77 -15.04 10.86
N ARG A 30 1.84 -14.92 11.65
CA ARG A 30 1.95 -15.59 12.96
C ARG A 30 0.85 -15.16 13.92
N ALA A 31 0.48 -13.87 13.91
CA ALA A 31 -0.61 -13.37 14.73
C ALA A 31 -1.98 -13.96 14.35
N GLN A 32 -2.14 -14.48 13.12
CA GLN A 32 -3.33 -15.21 12.67
C GLN A 32 -3.25 -16.72 12.87
N GLY A 33 -2.22 -17.22 13.58
CA GLY A 33 -2.11 -18.64 13.94
C GLY A 33 -1.68 -19.56 12.79
N ARG A 34 -1.13 -19.02 11.70
CA ARG A 34 -0.64 -19.83 10.57
C ARG A 34 0.88 -19.97 10.58
N LEU A 35 1.34 -21.20 10.38
CA LEU A 35 2.73 -21.54 10.06
C LEU A 35 2.81 -21.68 8.53
N LEU A 36 3.40 -20.69 7.86
CA LEU A 36 3.83 -20.81 6.46
C LEU A 36 5.34 -21.03 6.42
N GLY A 37 5.82 -21.70 5.37
CA GLY A 37 7.26 -21.86 5.15
C GLY A 37 7.92 -20.55 4.76
N ASP A 38 9.24 -20.43 4.98
CA ASP A 38 10.00 -19.18 4.70
C ASP A 38 9.84 -18.69 3.25
N ALA A 39 9.74 -19.62 2.28
CA ALA A 39 9.53 -19.28 0.87
C ALA A 39 8.14 -18.68 0.59
N GLU A 40 7.09 -19.16 1.27
CA GLU A 40 5.75 -18.59 1.13
C GLU A 40 5.65 -17.22 1.77
N VAL A 41 6.33 -17.02 2.92
CA VAL A 41 6.42 -15.70 3.58
C VAL A 41 7.14 -14.70 2.68
N LEU A 42 8.24 -15.11 2.05
CA LEU A 42 8.98 -14.25 1.13
C LEU A 42 8.15 -13.90 -0.11
N GLY A 43 7.46 -14.87 -0.71
CA GLY A 43 6.56 -14.65 -1.83
C GLY A 43 5.41 -13.69 -1.48
N ALA A 44 4.77 -13.90 -0.32
CA ALA A 44 3.71 -13.02 0.17
C ALA A 44 4.20 -11.59 0.43
N ALA A 45 5.42 -11.43 0.95
CA ALA A 45 6.00 -10.12 1.17
C ALA A 45 6.36 -9.41 -0.13
N GLU A 46 6.84 -10.14 -1.13
CA GLU A 46 7.09 -9.61 -2.48
C GLU A 46 5.79 -9.18 -3.19
N GLU A 47 4.75 -10.00 -3.10
CA GLU A 47 3.41 -9.71 -3.62
C GLU A 47 2.78 -8.49 -2.93
N LEU A 48 2.75 -8.48 -1.59
CA LEU A 48 2.30 -7.33 -0.80
C LEU A 48 3.14 -6.09 -1.08
N ARG A 49 4.45 -6.23 -1.24
CA ARG A 49 5.31 -5.11 -1.61
C ARG A 49 4.95 -4.60 -3.00
N GLY A 50 4.72 -5.44 -3.99
CA GLY A 50 4.27 -5.01 -5.32
C GLY A 50 2.95 -4.23 -5.26
N GLU A 51 1.99 -4.70 -4.48
CA GLU A 51 0.69 -4.04 -4.32
C GLU A 51 0.69 -2.80 -3.42
N LEU A 52 1.58 -2.75 -2.42
CA LEU A 52 1.67 -1.66 -1.45
C LEU A 52 2.72 -0.60 -1.81
N VAL A 53 3.70 -0.96 -2.64
CA VAL A 53 4.73 -0.05 -3.19
C VAL A 53 4.35 0.44 -4.59
N GLY A 54 3.38 -0.20 -5.27
CA GLY A 54 2.74 0.38 -6.44
C GLY A 54 1.78 1.50 -6.04
N THR A 55 1.77 2.61 -6.80
CA THR A 55 0.88 3.74 -6.47
C THR A 55 -0.47 3.67 -7.20
N GLY A 56 -0.69 2.60 -7.96
CA GLY A 56 -1.99 2.25 -8.53
C GLY A 56 -2.54 3.37 -9.40
N VAL A 57 -3.78 3.80 -9.11
CA VAL A 57 -4.42 4.92 -9.82
C VAL A 57 -3.71 6.27 -9.61
N LEU A 58 -2.82 6.37 -8.61
CA LEU A 58 -2.03 7.58 -8.34
C LEU A 58 -0.72 7.62 -9.13
N GLU A 59 -0.30 6.52 -9.78
CA GLU A 59 0.95 6.45 -10.56
C GLU A 59 1.09 7.57 -11.58
N PRO A 60 0.04 7.98 -12.33
CA PRO A 60 0.13 9.11 -13.25
C PRO A 60 0.39 10.46 -12.55
N LEU A 61 -0.10 10.61 -11.31
CA LEU A 61 0.12 11.84 -10.52
C LEU A 61 1.55 11.88 -9.98
N LEU A 62 2.12 10.74 -9.60
CA LEU A 62 3.48 10.66 -9.07
C LEU A 62 4.55 10.66 -10.16
N ALA A 63 4.19 10.26 -11.38
CA ALA A 63 5.06 10.38 -12.55
C ALA A 63 5.13 11.82 -13.09
N ASP A 64 4.22 12.71 -12.69
CA ASP A 64 4.22 14.12 -13.08
C ASP A 64 5.34 14.86 -12.31
N PRO A 65 6.41 15.33 -12.99
CA PRO A 65 7.54 15.97 -12.33
C PRO A 65 7.19 17.33 -11.74
N GLU A 66 6.04 17.93 -12.11
CA GLU A 66 5.56 19.16 -11.48
C GLU A 66 4.86 18.90 -10.14
N VAL A 67 4.42 17.67 -9.88
CA VAL A 67 3.75 17.31 -8.62
C VAL A 67 4.76 17.18 -7.50
N THR A 68 4.61 18.00 -6.47
CA THR A 68 5.44 17.96 -5.26
C THR A 68 4.82 17.08 -4.18
N ASP A 69 3.49 17.08 -4.09
CA ASP A 69 2.74 16.42 -3.02
C ASP A 69 1.45 15.81 -3.58
N VAL A 70 1.09 14.61 -3.11
CA VAL A 70 -0.21 13.98 -3.33
C VAL A 70 -0.89 13.78 -1.98
N LEU A 71 -2.07 14.37 -1.80
CA LEU A 71 -2.89 14.23 -0.59
C LEU A 71 -4.12 13.38 -0.92
N VAL A 72 -4.46 12.45 -0.04
CA VAL A 72 -5.66 11.61 -0.15
C VAL A 72 -6.44 11.74 1.16
N SER A 73 -7.66 12.28 1.12
CA SER A 73 -8.53 12.34 2.32
C SER A 73 -9.74 11.42 2.24
N ALA A 74 -10.17 11.09 1.03
CA ALA A 74 -11.32 10.25 0.76
C ALA A 74 -11.15 9.57 -0.61
N PRO A 75 -11.92 8.50 -0.90
CA PRO A 75 -11.81 7.76 -2.16
C PRO A 75 -12.12 8.60 -3.40
N ASP A 76 -12.94 9.64 -3.26
CA ASP A 76 -13.30 10.61 -4.31
C ASP A 76 -12.57 11.96 -4.15
N ARG A 77 -11.60 12.04 -3.23
CA ARG A 77 -10.96 13.30 -2.84
C ARG A 77 -9.45 13.15 -2.71
N VAL A 78 -8.83 13.22 -3.89
CA VAL A 78 -7.38 13.20 -4.10
C VAL A 78 -6.93 14.57 -4.64
N TRP A 79 -5.92 15.16 -4.02
CA TRP A 79 -5.35 16.45 -4.42
C TRP A 79 -3.87 16.33 -4.74
N VAL A 80 -3.38 17.27 -5.54
CA VAL A 80 -1.95 17.46 -5.85
C VAL A 80 -1.54 18.90 -5.59
N ASP A 81 -0.29 19.11 -5.18
CA ASP A 81 0.36 20.42 -5.23
C ASP A 81 1.41 20.42 -6.34
N ARG A 82 1.45 21.51 -7.12
CA ARG A 82 2.46 21.78 -8.17
C ARG A 82 3.24 23.07 -7.93
N GLY A 83 3.32 23.52 -6.68
CA GLY A 83 3.90 24.80 -6.27
C GLY A 83 2.92 25.98 -6.28
N GLY A 84 1.65 25.74 -6.59
CA GLY A 84 0.57 26.74 -6.57
C GLY A 84 -0.44 26.52 -5.43
N GLY A 85 -0.22 25.52 -4.58
CA GLY A 85 -1.19 25.05 -3.59
C GLY A 85 -2.02 23.87 -4.10
N LEU A 86 -2.86 23.33 -3.20
CA LEU A 86 -3.61 22.10 -3.44
C LEU A 86 -4.68 22.25 -4.54
N GLN A 87 -4.66 21.33 -5.49
CA GLN A 87 -5.61 21.21 -6.61
C GLN A 87 -6.28 19.83 -6.58
N LEU A 88 -7.60 19.79 -6.68
CA LEU A 88 -8.34 18.54 -6.74
C LEU A 88 -8.09 17.83 -8.07
N THR A 89 -7.83 16.52 -8.02
CA THR A 89 -7.63 15.67 -9.21
C THR A 89 -8.92 14.96 -9.62
N GLY A 90 -8.93 14.38 -10.82
CA GLY A 90 -10.00 13.48 -11.26
C GLY A 90 -9.81 12.02 -10.81
N VAL A 91 -8.77 11.70 -10.02
CA VAL A 91 -8.48 10.33 -9.61
C VAL A 91 -9.40 9.92 -8.46
N THR A 92 -10.04 8.76 -8.61
CA THR A 92 -10.87 8.12 -7.58
C THR A 92 -10.58 6.62 -7.51
N PHE A 93 -10.84 5.98 -6.37
CA PHE A 93 -10.64 4.54 -6.17
C PHE A 93 -11.72 3.92 -5.28
#